data_AF-A0A9D9IUT7-F1
#
_entry.id   AF-A0A9D9IUT7-F1
#
_cell.length_a   1.000
_cell.length_b   1.000
_cell.length_c   1.000
_cell.angle_alpha   90.00
_cell.angle_beta   90.00
_cell.angle_gamma   90.00
#
_symmetry.space_group_name_H-M   'P 1'
#
loop_
_entity.id
_entity.type
_entity.pdbx_description
1 polymer ?
#
loop_
_entity_poly.entity_id
_entity_poly.type
_entity_poly.pdbx_seq_one_letter_code
_entity_poly.pdbx_strand_id
1 'polypeptide(L)'
;RYMDMDDYGRLVSMGVRLQLNLPSLSGFYGTTAMEKAQRLLEAGMYSCWGSDCHRGAGIRNMYLERKLKKRVLEMVRNAGRDLPI
;
A
#
# COMPACT_ATOMS: atom_id res chain seq x y z
N ARG A 1 -8.30 11.25 -13.66
CA ARG A 1 -8.38 10.92 -12.21
C ARG A 1 -9.10 9.58 -12.12
N TYR A 2 -8.43 8.54 -11.60
CA TYR A 2 -9.02 7.22 -11.38
C TYR A 2 -9.70 7.17 -9.98
N MET A 3 -10.31 6.04 -9.61
CA MET A 3 -11.13 5.78 -8.41
C MET A 3 -10.79 6.58 -7.13
N ASP A 4 -11.79 6.95 -6.35
CA ASP A 4 -11.66 7.59 -5.03
C ASP A 4 -11.95 6.65 -3.85
N MET A 5 -12.01 7.18 -2.63
CA MET A 5 -12.21 6.36 -1.41
C MET A 5 -13.59 5.70 -1.36
N ASP A 6 -14.62 6.32 -1.93
CA ASP A 6 -15.97 5.77 -1.93
C ASP A 6 -16.05 4.59 -2.92
N ASP A 7 -15.36 4.71 -4.05
CA ASP A 7 -15.18 3.61 -4.99
C ASP A 7 -14.51 2.39 -4.33
N TYR A 8 -13.42 2.61 -3.57
CA TYR A 8 -12.75 1.53 -2.84
C TYR A 8 -13.63 0.95 -1.73
N GLY A 9 -14.37 1.79 -1.00
CA GLY A 9 -15.34 1.35 0.00
C GLY A 9 -16.42 0.44 -0.60
N ARG A 10 -16.93 0.79 -1.78
CA ARG A 10 -17.89 -0.04 -2.52
C ARG A 10 -17.30 -1.39 -2.96
N LEU A 11 -16.05 -1.43 -3.40
CA LEU A 11 -15.39 -2.69 -3.75
C LEU A 11 -15.26 -3.59 -2.50
N VAL A 12 -14.78 -3.03 -1.40
CA VAL A 12 -14.62 -3.79 -0.14
C VAL A 12 -15.96 -4.29 0.38
N SER A 13 -17.03 -3.49 0.30
CA SER A 13 -18.37 -3.92 0.72
C SER A 13 -18.96 -5.03 -0.17
N MET A 14 -18.52 -5.13 -1.43
CA MET A 14 -18.84 -6.25 -2.33
C MET A 14 -17.99 -7.51 -2.06
N GLY A 15 -17.10 -7.49 -1.05
CA GLY A 15 -16.22 -8.61 -0.72
C GLY A 15 -14.92 -8.66 -1.53
N VAL A 16 -14.60 -7.62 -2.30
CA VAL A 16 -13.31 -7.52 -3.01
C VAL A 16 -12.19 -7.29 -2.01
N ARG A 17 -11.15 -8.12 -2.10
CA ARG A 17 -9.95 -8.01 -1.26
C ARG A 17 -8.92 -7.13 -1.92
N LEU A 18 -8.54 -6.03 -1.25
CA LEU A 18 -7.51 -5.14 -1.76
C LEU A 18 -6.13 -5.63 -1.30
N GLN A 19 -5.17 -5.62 -2.22
CA GLN A 19 -3.77 -5.91 -1.94
C GLN A 19 -2.95 -4.60 -1.94
N LEU A 20 -2.17 -4.37 -0.89
CA LEU A 20 -1.24 -3.24 -0.81
C LEU A 20 0.04 -3.57 -1.57
N ASN A 21 0.30 -2.83 -2.64
CA ASN A 21 1.58 -2.82 -3.30
C ASN A 21 2.62 -2.00 -2.50
N LEU A 22 3.60 -2.66 -1.90
CA LEU A 22 4.54 -2.04 -0.95
C LEU A 22 5.35 -0.85 -1.53
N PRO A 23 5.85 -0.85 -2.78
CA PRO A 23 6.52 0.30 -3.40
C PRO A 23 5.61 1.53 -3.56
N SER A 24 4.28 1.37 -3.55
CA SER A 24 3.38 2.53 -3.56
C SER A 24 3.60 3.40 -2.32
N LEU A 25 3.97 2.83 -1.17
CA LEU A 25 4.24 3.59 0.04
C LEU A 25 5.53 4.44 -0.04
N SER A 26 6.47 4.10 -0.92
CA SER A 26 7.74 4.84 -1.10
C SER A 26 7.65 5.94 -2.16
N GLY A 27 6.48 6.11 -2.79
CA GLY A 27 6.31 7.06 -3.89
C GLY A 27 6.99 6.61 -5.19
N PHE A 28 7.30 5.32 -5.31
CA PHE A 28 7.90 4.75 -6.52
C PHE A 28 7.04 5.03 -7.76
N TYR A 29 5.71 4.90 -7.63
CA TYR A 29 4.73 5.18 -8.69
C TYR A 29 4.22 6.63 -8.70
N GLY A 30 4.88 7.55 -7.99
CA GLY A 30 4.47 8.95 -7.87
C GLY A 30 3.68 9.29 -6.61
N THR A 31 3.50 10.58 -6.35
CA THR A 31 2.92 11.13 -5.11
C THR A 31 1.45 10.75 -4.94
N THR A 32 0.66 10.82 -6.02
CA THR A 32 -0.77 10.47 -5.98
C THR A 32 -1.01 9.02 -5.59
N ALA A 33 -0.19 8.09 -6.12
CA ALA A 33 -0.27 6.68 -5.77
C ALA A 33 0.11 6.45 -4.29
N MET A 34 1.13 7.16 -3.82
CA MET A 34 1.58 7.09 -2.42
C MET A 34 0.54 7.59 -1.43
N GLU A 35 -0.02 8.77 -1.66
CA GLU A 35 -1.04 9.36 -0.78
C GLU A 35 -2.27 8.47 -0.72
N LYS A 36 -2.71 7.93 -1.86
CA LYS A 36 -3.82 6.98 -1.90
C LYS A 36 -3.49 5.69 -1.14
N ALA A 37 -2.29 5.12 -1.34
CA ALA A 37 -1.89 3.91 -0.65
C ALA A 37 -1.85 4.10 0.88
N GLN A 38 -1.39 5.26 1.35
CA GLN A 38 -1.40 5.61 2.77
C GLN A 38 -2.82 5.77 3.31
N ARG A 39 -3.72 6.46 2.59
CA ARG A 39 -5.12 6.63 3.02
C ARG A 39 -5.87 5.30 3.11
N LEU A 40 -5.69 4.41 2.14
CA LEU A 40 -6.28 3.06 2.16
C LEU A 40 -5.73 2.21 3.32
N LEU A 41 -4.44 2.37 3.63
CA LEU A 41 -3.80 1.68 4.76
C LEU A 41 -4.31 2.21 6.10
N GLU A 42 -4.45 3.52 6.26
CA GLU A 42 -5.05 4.14 7.46
C GLU A 42 -6.50 3.71 7.67
N ALA A 43 -7.24 3.52 6.58
CA ALA A 43 -8.63 3.06 6.62
C ALA A 43 -8.77 1.54 6.84
N GLY A 44 -7.67 0.79 6.98
CA GLY A 44 -7.70 -0.67 7.19
C GLY A 44 -8.29 -1.46 6.02
N MET A 45 -8.28 -0.91 4.80
CA MET A 45 -8.99 -1.49 3.66
C MET A 45 -8.20 -2.62 2.95
N TYR A 46 -6.93 -2.82 3.29
CA TYR A 46 -6.12 -3.89 2.70
C TYR A 46 -6.29 -5.20 3.42
N SER A 47 -6.38 -6.30 2.67
CA SER A 47 -6.47 -7.66 3.18
C SER A 47 -5.15 -8.43 3.12
N CYS A 48 -4.21 -7.99 2.28
CA CYS A 48 -2.87 -8.57 2.17
C CYS A 48 -1.91 -7.58 1.52
N TRP A 49 -0.61 -7.81 1.60
CA TRP A 49 0.40 -6.95 0.99
C TRP A 49 1.36 -7.77 0.13
N GLY A 50 1.99 -7.09 -0.81
CA GLY A 50 2.89 -7.73 -1.77
C GLY A 50 3.90 -6.75 -2.30
N SER A 51 5.06 -7.28 -2.67
CA SER A 51 6.19 -6.47 -3.11
C SER A 51 6.09 -6.02 -4.56
N ASP A 52 5.32 -6.75 -5.38
CA ASP A 52 5.22 -6.53 -6.82
C ASP A 52 6.60 -6.53 -7.51
N CYS A 53 7.51 -7.33 -6.95
CA CYS A 53 8.86 -7.48 -7.48
C CYS A 53 8.85 -8.41 -8.69
N HIS A 54 9.22 -7.88 -9.85
CA HIS A 54 9.41 -8.69 -11.06
C HIS A 54 10.87 -9.09 -11.33
N ARG A 55 11.85 -8.37 -10.75
CA ARG A 55 13.29 -8.59 -10.95
C ARG A 55 14.11 -8.13 -9.74
N GLY A 56 15.19 -8.83 -9.42
CA GLY A 56 16.08 -8.49 -8.30
C GLY A 56 16.65 -7.06 -8.38
N ALA A 57 16.97 -6.57 -9.59
CA ALA A 57 17.47 -5.21 -9.81
C ALA A 57 16.45 -4.12 -9.42
N GLY A 58 15.15 -4.39 -9.58
CA GLY A 58 14.09 -3.42 -9.24
C GLY A 58 13.89 -3.22 -7.74
N ILE A 59 14.26 -4.22 -6.92
CA ILE A 59 14.12 -4.19 -5.46
C ILE A 59 14.94 -3.03 -4.85
N ARG A 60 16.15 -2.79 -5.38
CA ARG A 60 17.04 -1.73 -4.87
C ARG A 60 16.40 -0.36 -5.03
N ASN A 61 15.87 -0.05 -6.21
CA ASN A 61 15.27 1.25 -6.48
C ASN A 61 13.93 1.42 -5.75
N MET A 62 13.16 0.34 -5.58
CA MET A 62 11.86 0.35 -4.91
C MET A 62 11.97 0.57 -3.39
N TYR A 63 12.96 -0.04 -2.74
CA TYR A 63 13.03 -0.13 -1.27
C TYR A 63 14.29 0.44 -0.63
N LEU A 64 15.44 0.38 -1.31
CA LEU A 64 16.73 0.78 -0.70
C LEU A 64 17.05 2.25 -0.96
N GLU A 65 16.77 2.73 -2.17
CA GLU A 65 17.07 4.12 -2.56
C GLU A 65 16.02 5.12 -2.07
N ARG A 66 14.77 4.66 -1.87
CA ARG A 66 13.67 5.48 -1.39
C ARG A 66 13.36 5.19 0.07
N LYS A 67 13.65 6.16 0.94
CA LYS A 67 13.39 6.03 2.38
C LYS A 67 11.90 6.19 2.68
N LEU A 68 11.31 5.17 3.31
CA LEU A 68 10.00 5.27 3.93
C LEU A 68 10.06 6.19 5.15
N LYS A 69 9.06 7.05 5.31
CA LYS A 69 8.92 7.88 6.52
C LYS A 69 8.64 6.98 7.72
N LYS A 70 9.18 7.32 8.90
CA LYS A 70 8.96 6.57 10.15
C LYS A 70 7.47 6.31 10.42
N ARG A 71 6.61 7.32 10.20
CA ARG A 71 5.15 7.20 10.31
C ARG A 71 4.57 6.07 9.44
N VAL A 72 5.03 5.95 8.19
CA VAL A 72 4.56 4.92 7.26
C VAL A 72 5.02 3.52 7.72
N LEU A 73 6.24 3.41 8.25
CA LEU A 73 6.72 2.16 8.85
C LEU A 73 5.89 1.74 10.06
N GLU A 74 5.47 2.69 10.90
CA GLU A 74 4.59 2.43 12.03
C GLU A 74 3.18 2.00 11.59
N MET A 75 2.62 2.64 10.56
CA MET A 75 1.34 2.23 9.97
C MET A 75 1.38 0.79 9.48
N VAL A 76 2.42 0.43 8.72
CA VAL A 76 2.64 -0.94 8.24
C VAL A 76 2.77 -1.89 9.43
N ARG A 77 3.61 -1.57 10.43
CA ARG A 77 3.79 -2.42 11.62
C ARG A 77 2.47 -2.67 12.39
N ASN A 78 1.59 -1.68 12.46
CA ASN A 78 0.32 -1.82 13.15
C ASN A 78 -0.68 -2.63 12.31
N ALA A 79 -0.84 -2.31 11.03
CA ALA A 79 -1.74 -3.04 10.14
C ALA A 79 -1.39 -4.54 10.01
N GLY A 80 -0.10 -4.89 10.09
CA GLY A 80 0.35 -6.28 9.98
C GLY A 80 -0.04 -7.18 11.14
N ARG A 81 -0.48 -6.61 12.28
CA ARG A 81 -0.96 -7.38 13.43
C ARG A 81 -2.43 -7.77 13.32
N ASP A 82 -3.19 -7.01 12.53
CA ASP A 82 -4.64 -7.16 12.42
C ASP A 82 -5.07 -7.93 11.16
N LEU A 83 -4.12 -8.35 10.32
CA LEU A 83 -4.40 -9.16 9.14
C LEU A 83 -4.55 -10.64 9.51
N PRO A 84 -5.65 -11.30 9.11
CA PRO A 84 -5.78 -12.74 9.26
C PRO A 84 -4.74 -13.42 8.36
N ILE A 85 -3.76 -14.09 8.98
CA ILE A 85 -2.80 -14.96 8.30
C ILE A 85 -3.45 -16.31 8.02
#